data_AF-A0A7S3C4N0-F1
#
_entry.id   AF-A0A7S3C4N0-F1
#
_cell.length_a   1.000
_cell.length_b   1.000
_cell.length_c   1.000
_cell.angle_alpha   90.00
_cell.angle_beta   90.00
_cell.angle_gamma   90.00
#
_symmetry.space_group_name_H-M   'P 1'
#
loop_
_entity.id
_entity.type
_entity.pdbx_description
1 polymer ?
#
loop_
_entity_poly.entity_id
_entity_poly.type
_entity_poly.pdbx_seq_one_letter_code
_entity_poly.pdbx_strand_id
1 'polypeptide(L)'
;MHLPTAPPAASPWDPPPGTPSRGSWAGAPQQTAVSVEGGIVEGVAQHCSSWHGQGDSKCRDPSVPNLKQKRQVRLLSQLLGVPTPDVDSMTWREAEAYVRNHWQQWMTR
;
A
#
# COMPACT_ATOMS: atom_id res chain seq x y z
N MET A 1 22.62 -26.01 37.08
CA MET A 1 22.52 -25.40 35.74
C MET A 1 22.35 -23.90 35.94
N HIS A 2 23.43 -23.12 35.91
CA HIS A 2 23.33 -21.66 35.93
C HIS A 2 23.06 -21.19 34.51
N LEU A 3 21.90 -20.57 34.27
CA LEU A 3 21.63 -19.87 33.02
C LEU A 3 22.47 -18.58 32.99
N PRO A 4 23.09 -18.24 31.86
CA PRO A 4 23.79 -16.97 31.73
C PRO A 4 22.81 -15.81 31.92
N THR A 5 23.24 -14.79 32.64
CA THR A 5 22.48 -13.56 32.85
C THR A 5 22.16 -12.91 31.51
N ALA A 6 20.91 -12.49 31.33
CA ALA A 6 20.45 -11.85 30.09
C ALA A 6 21.27 -10.58 29.79
N PRO A 7 21.50 -10.26 28.50
CA PRO A 7 22.15 -9.01 28.12
C PRO A 7 21.30 -7.81 28.52
N PRO A 8 21.92 -6.63 28.72
CA PRO A 8 21.21 -5.40 29.01
C PRO A 8 20.26 -5.02 27.87
N ALA A 9 19.19 -4.31 28.22
CA ALA A 9 18.22 -3.81 27.25
C ALA A 9 18.90 -2.88 26.22
N ALA A 10 18.46 -2.97 24.96
CA ALA A 10 18.95 -2.08 23.91
C ALA A 10 18.61 -0.62 24.22
N SER A 11 19.51 0.29 23.85
CA SER A 11 19.26 1.72 23.94
C SER A 11 18.05 2.13 23.09
N PRO A 12 17.25 3.12 23.51
CA PRO A 12 16.23 3.73 22.67
C PRO A 12 16.85 4.21 21.36
N TRP A 13 16.18 3.95 20.24
CA TRP A 13 16.66 4.41 18.94
C TRP A 13 16.49 5.92 18.83
N ASP A 14 17.59 6.63 18.56
CA ASP A 14 17.58 8.06 18.23
C ASP A 14 17.38 8.23 16.71
N PRO A 15 16.29 8.88 16.27
CA PRO A 15 16.07 9.14 14.86
C PRO A 15 17.14 10.09 14.30
N PRO A 16 17.64 9.87 13.08
CA PRO A 16 18.49 10.85 12.40
C PRO A 16 17.72 12.18 12.20
N PRO A 17 18.43 13.32 12.16
CA PRO A 17 17.80 14.61 11.91
C PRO A 17 17.04 14.58 10.57
N GLY A 18 15.74 14.90 10.61
CA GLY A 18 14.84 14.90 9.45
C GLY A 18 13.79 13.79 9.43
N THR A 19 13.83 12.83 10.36
CA THR A 19 12.71 11.87 10.50
C THR A 19 11.49 12.55 11.13
N PRO A 20 10.32 12.58 10.46
CA PRO A 20 9.12 13.20 11.02
C PRO A 20 8.68 12.44 12.27
N SER A 21 8.66 13.14 13.40
CA SER A 21 8.12 12.63 14.66
C SER A 21 6.63 12.35 14.51
N ARG A 22 6.14 11.27 15.13
CA ARG A 22 4.74 10.81 15.08
C ARG A 22 3.72 11.89 15.47
N GLY A 23 4.14 13.00 16.08
CA GLY A 23 3.31 14.15 16.46
C GLY A 23 3.22 15.31 15.46
N SER A 24 3.89 15.30 14.30
CA SER A 24 3.90 16.47 13.39
C SER A 24 2.80 16.49 12.31
N TRP A 25 1.75 15.68 12.46
CA TRP A 25 0.62 15.64 11.51
C TRP A 25 -0.41 16.78 11.69
N ALA A 26 -0.18 17.70 12.63
CA ALA A 26 -1.10 18.81 12.93
C ALA A 26 -0.99 20.01 11.96
N GLY A 27 -0.62 19.77 10.70
CA GLY A 27 -0.42 20.81 9.68
C GLY A 27 -0.99 20.48 8.30
N ALA A 28 -1.95 19.55 8.21
CA ALA A 28 -2.73 19.42 6.99
C ALA A 28 -3.53 20.71 6.76
N PRO A 29 -3.44 21.36 5.58
CA PRO A 29 -4.32 22.48 5.29
C PRO A 29 -5.76 21.97 5.35
N GLN A 30 -6.57 22.59 6.23
CA GLN A 30 -8.02 22.49 6.16
C GLN A 30 -8.44 22.92 4.76
N GLN A 31 -8.74 21.96 3.88
CA GLN A 31 -9.40 22.26 2.63
C GLN A 31 -10.86 22.55 2.95
N THR A 32 -11.12 23.86 3.00
CA THR A 32 -12.38 24.55 2.74
C THR A 32 -13.55 23.64 2.37
N ALA A 33 -14.55 23.60 3.26
CA ALA A 33 -15.89 23.18 2.95
C ALA A 33 -16.42 23.98 1.76
N VAL A 34 -16.87 23.27 0.72
CA VAL A 34 -17.68 23.86 -0.35
C VAL A 34 -19.10 23.34 -0.15
N SER A 35 -20.02 24.23 0.25
CA SER A 35 -21.46 23.96 0.17
C SER A 35 -21.85 23.78 -1.28
N VAL A 36 -22.53 22.69 -1.59
CA VAL A 36 -23.18 22.49 -2.89
C VAL A 36 -24.67 22.26 -2.64
N GLU A 37 -25.48 23.28 -2.93
CA GLU A 37 -26.84 23.04 -3.39
C GLU A 37 -26.74 22.34 -4.74
N GLY A 38 -27.13 21.06 -4.78
CA GLY A 38 -27.25 20.30 -6.03
C GLY A 38 -25.99 19.56 -6.48
N GLY A 39 -25.73 18.40 -5.86
CA GLY A 39 -24.99 17.30 -6.48
C GLY A 39 -23.46 17.35 -6.35
N ILE A 40 -22.94 16.72 -5.31
CA ILE A 40 -21.52 16.36 -5.19
C ILE A 40 -21.40 14.90 -5.61
N VAL A 41 -20.87 14.64 -6.80
CA VAL A 41 -20.27 13.33 -7.08
C VAL A 41 -18.97 13.32 -6.31
N GLU A 42 -18.95 12.55 -5.23
CA GLU A 42 -17.85 12.40 -4.29
C GLU A 42 -16.58 12.01 -5.05
N GLY A 43 -15.72 12.99 -5.30
CA GLY A 43 -14.41 12.81 -5.90
C GLY A 43 -13.52 12.07 -4.92
N VAL A 44 -13.60 10.73 -4.94
CA VAL A 44 -12.68 9.87 -4.20
C VAL A 44 -11.26 10.28 -4.58
N ALA A 45 -10.52 10.77 -3.59
CA ALA A 45 -9.11 11.09 -3.69
C ALA A 45 -8.31 9.91 -4.27
N GLN A 46 -8.03 9.95 -5.58
CA GLN A 46 -7.18 8.98 -6.27
C GLN A 46 -5.72 9.44 -6.23
N HIS A 47 -5.07 9.35 -5.08
CA HIS A 47 -3.61 9.48 -5.02
C HIS A 47 -2.99 8.20 -4.48
N CYS A 48 -2.21 7.54 -5.34
CA CYS A 48 -1.24 6.54 -4.93
C CYS A 48 -0.08 7.29 -4.30
N SER A 49 -0.10 7.47 -2.98
CA SER A 49 1.02 8.08 -2.26
C SER A 49 2.29 7.29 -2.57
N SER A 50 3.25 7.94 -3.25
CA SER A 50 4.57 7.39 -3.43
C SER A 50 5.22 7.35 -2.04
N TRP A 51 5.66 6.17 -1.60
CA TRP A 51 6.28 5.96 -0.28
C TRP A 51 7.55 6.83 -0.06
N HIS A 52 8.05 7.51 -1.10
CA HIS A 52 9.30 8.27 -1.08
C HIS A 52 9.14 9.76 -1.40
N GLY A 53 7.93 10.33 -1.36
CA GLY A 53 7.74 11.79 -1.50
C GLY A 53 8.14 12.36 -2.87
N GLN A 54 8.31 11.50 -3.88
CA GLN A 54 8.43 11.92 -5.27
C GLN A 54 7.03 12.32 -5.76
N GLY A 55 6.97 13.45 -6.46
CA GLY A 55 5.73 14.17 -6.81
C GLY A 55 4.61 13.28 -7.34
N ASP A 56 3.38 13.67 -7.01
CA ASP A 56 2.15 12.96 -7.33
C ASP A 56 2.06 12.67 -8.83
N SER A 57 2.45 11.46 -9.21
CA SER A 57 2.16 10.95 -10.54
C SER A 57 0.67 10.64 -10.54
N LYS A 58 -0.08 11.27 -11.46
CA LYS A 58 -1.50 10.95 -11.65
C LYS A 58 -1.66 9.43 -11.72
N CYS A 59 -2.60 8.89 -10.94
CA CYS A 59 -2.87 7.46 -10.94
C CYS A 59 -3.10 7.00 -12.38
N ARG A 60 -2.40 5.93 -12.77
CA ARG A 60 -2.52 5.36 -14.11
C ARG A 60 -3.96 4.86 -14.30
N ASP A 61 -4.49 5.08 -15.50
CA ASP A 61 -5.84 4.68 -15.91
C ASP A 61 -6.16 3.21 -15.50
N PRO A 62 -7.41 2.88 -15.10
CA PRO A 62 -7.82 1.53 -14.70
C PRO A 62 -7.63 0.45 -15.78
N SER A 63 -7.25 0.83 -17.00
CA SER A 63 -6.76 -0.08 -18.04
C SER A 63 -5.47 -0.83 -17.68
N VAL A 64 -4.69 -0.39 -16.69
CA VAL A 64 -3.37 -0.98 -16.37
C VAL A 64 -3.29 -1.31 -14.87
N PRO A 65 -2.64 -2.42 -14.45
CA PRO A 65 -2.55 -2.75 -13.04
C PRO A 65 -1.49 -1.89 -12.37
N ASN A 66 -1.73 -1.52 -11.11
CA ASN A 66 -0.76 -0.76 -10.33
C ASN A 66 0.35 -1.65 -9.76
N LEU A 67 1.45 -1.03 -9.31
CA LEU A 67 2.63 -1.76 -8.81
C LEU A 67 2.30 -2.72 -7.66
N LYS A 68 1.36 -2.33 -6.77
CA LYS A 68 0.91 -3.18 -5.65
C LYS A 68 0.25 -4.45 -6.17
N GLN A 69 -0.70 -4.34 -7.10
CA GLN A 69 -1.36 -5.47 -7.73
C GLN A 69 -0.35 -6.37 -8.43
N LYS A 70 0.60 -5.78 -9.17
CA LYS A 70 1.62 -6.57 -9.88
C LYS A 70 2.45 -7.42 -8.92
N ARG A 71 2.87 -6.85 -7.79
CA ARG A 71 3.60 -7.56 -6.73
C ARG A 71 2.76 -8.67 -6.10
N GLN A 72 1.49 -8.39 -5.81
CA GLN A 72 0.58 -9.36 -5.21
C GLN A 72 0.29 -10.55 -6.13
N VAL A 73 0.06 -10.32 -7.42
CA VAL A 73 -0.16 -11.39 -8.41
C VAL A 73 1.06 -12.32 -8.47
N ARG A 74 2.27 -11.76 -8.56
CA ARG A 74 3.53 -12.55 -8.59
C ARG A 74 3.71 -13.36 -7.29
N LEU A 75 3.50 -12.72 -6.14
CA LEU A 75 3.62 -13.37 -4.83
C LEU A 75 2.64 -14.54 -4.69
N LEU A 76 1.35 -14.33 -4.97
CA LEU A 76 0.34 -15.36 -4.82
C LEU A 76 0.57 -16.53 -5.78
N SER A 77 1.02 -16.25 -7.00
CA SER A 77 1.37 -17.30 -7.98
C SER A 77 2.47 -18.20 -7.44
N GLN A 78 3.52 -17.61 -6.85
CA GLN A 78 4.62 -18.35 -6.22
C GLN A 78 4.15 -19.16 -5.00
N LEU A 79 3.36 -18.56 -4.11
CA LEU A 79 2.87 -19.24 -2.90
C LEU A 79 1.97 -20.44 -3.22
N LEU A 80 1.18 -20.36 -4.28
CA LEU A 80 0.28 -21.43 -4.69
C LEU A 80 0.94 -22.47 -5.60
N GLY A 81 2.14 -22.17 -6.12
CA GLY A 81 2.85 -23.01 -7.08
C GLY A 81 2.20 -23.01 -8.47
N VAL A 82 1.49 -21.94 -8.82
CA VAL A 82 0.82 -21.80 -10.13
C VAL A 82 1.66 -20.93 -11.08
N PRO A 83 1.56 -21.12 -12.40
CA PRO A 83 2.24 -20.26 -13.37
C PRO A 83 1.85 -18.79 -13.15
N THR A 84 2.83 -17.90 -13.18
CA THR A 84 2.56 -16.46 -13.03
C THR A 84 1.97 -15.94 -14.35
N PRO A 85 0.77 -15.34 -14.35
CA PRO A 85 0.17 -14.78 -15.55
C PRO A 85 0.99 -13.57 -16.04
N ASP A 86 0.80 -13.18 -17.31
CA ASP A 86 1.43 -11.96 -17.85
C ASP A 86 0.76 -10.71 -17.26
N VAL A 87 1.29 -10.28 -16.11
CA VAL A 87 0.78 -9.17 -15.31
C VAL A 87 0.83 -7.83 -16.05
N ASP A 88 1.73 -7.66 -17.01
CA ASP A 88 1.87 -6.38 -17.72
C ASP A 88 0.78 -6.17 -18.77
N SER A 89 0.13 -7.26 -19.19
CA SER A 89 -1.03 -7.25 -20.10
C SER A 89 -2.39 -7.18 -19.41
N MET A 90 -2.45 -7.44 -18.10
CA MET A 90 -3.71 -7.46 -17.35
C MET A 90 -4.28 -6.06 -17.17
N THR A 91 -5.60 -5.94 -17.09
CA THR A 91 -6.26 -4.72 -16.59
C THR A 91 -6.22 -4.66 -15.07
N TRP A 92 -6.51 -3.48 -14.50
CA TRP A 92 -6.64 -3.32 -13.04
C TRP A 92 -7.66 -4.29 -12.44
N ARG A 93 -8.82 -4.46 -13.10
CA ARG A 93 -9.91 -5.32 -12.63
C ARG A 93 -9.54 -6.80 -12.65
N GLU A 94 -8.85 -7.23 -13.71
CA GLU A 94 -8.38 -8.61 -13.81
C GLU A 94 -7.34 -8.92 -12.73
N ALA A 95 -6.41 -7.99 -12.48
CA ALA A 95 -5.41 -8.16 -11.43
C ALA A 95 -6.05 -8.21 -10.04
N GLU A 96 -7.07 -7.38 -9.78
CA GLU A 96 -7.83 -7.43 -8.53
C GLU A 96 -8.60 -8.76 -8.37
N ALA A 97 -9.30 -9.21 -9.40
CA ALA A 97 -10.02 -10.48 -9.39
C ALA A 97 -9.06 -11.66 -9.15
N TYR A 98 -7.89 -11.64 -9.79
CA TYR A 98 -6.84 -12.64 -9.57
C TYR A 98 -6.41 -12.67 -8.11
N VAL A 99 -6.06 -11.51 -7.53
CA VAL A 99 -5.62 -11.40 -6.13
C VAL A 99 -6.70 -11.91 -5.19
N ARG A 100 -7.97 -11.51 -5.37
CA ARG A 100 -9.08 -11.94 -4.52
C ARG A 100 -9.26 -13.47 -4.54
N ASN A 101 -9.28 -14.08 -5.72
CA ASN A 101 -9.51 -15.51 -5.86
C ASN A 101 -8.35 -16.34 -5.31
N HIS A 102 -7.11 -15.96 -5.61
CA HIS A 102 -5.93 -16.70 -5.17
C HIS A 102 -5.61 -16.45 -3.70
N TRP A 103 -5.95 -15.29 -3.16
CA TRP A 103 -5.89 -15.04 -1.73
C TRP A 103 -6.79 -16.01 -0.95
N GLN A 104 -8.05 -16.18 -1.40
CA GLN A 104 -8.97 -17.13 -0.76
C GLN A 104 -8.42 -18.55 -0.82
N GLN A 105 -7.92 -18.99 -1.99
CA GLN A 105 -7.31 -20.31 -2.13
C GLN A 105 -6.12 -20.52 -1.18
N TRP A 106 -5.27 -19.51 -1.03
CA TRP A 106 -4.12 -19.56 -0.12
C TRP A 106 -4.56 -19.64 1.34
N MET A 107 -5.57 -18.88 1.74
CA MET A 107 -6.11 -18.90 3.11
C MET A 107 -6.81 -20.21 3.48
N THR A 108 -7.26 -20.99 2.50
CA THR A 108 -7.94 -22.28 2.72
C THR A 108 -7.01 -23.50 2.70
N ARG A 109 -5.70 -23.30 2.52
CA ARG A 109 -4.68 -24.36 2.63
C ARG A 109 -4.16 -24.49 4.04
#